data_AF-A0A252D840-F1
#
_entry.id   AF-A0A252D840-F1
#
_cell.length_a   1.000
_cell.length_b   1.000
_cell.length_c   1.000
_cell.angle_alpha   90.00
_cell.angle_beta   90.00
_cell.angle_gamma   90.00
#
_symmetry.space_group_name_H-M   'P 1'
#
loop_
_entity.id
_entity.type
_entity.pdbx_description
1 polymer ?
#
loop_
_entity_poly.entity_id
_entity_poly.type
_entity_poly.pdbx_seq_one_letter_code
_entity_poly.pdbx_strand_id
1 'polypeptide(L)'
;MNSKHNQQNGKSGLGHYLQGVQHFGLTVYDLPKSLEFYLEVLGGKVAMGGNGFYGESLHNLLFQKEEVEAIEKGIDPKSVGVANIRDGLDMALDVRFISFGNTVVEIIHFRDAKLTFAAPNAFEKIPSSVGYTNAPHISFYVKDDVDIDVFAQELEAECQRRGLTEVVVNRIIRAKSAEEMKKLTPKFAKTDFTDDFEGWALFYCKGPNGEQLEFNQVTRQAKENFTRAETEYNQANGTNYWFLNSQKLESNTQKVYGTYSASVNALLETKNIIESKNHQEGNTMTLTYSQTSVSTKSEIIRRMFQAGESMNVENFVKFYTEDAHYQFSNFPVAYGPQGIRESSVDFLATVAKVYHHINNMWEVGDTVICEMDVTYIRHDGKVFTLPCCDTIVFKGEKVQEVRIYMNIDPVFVFDNDKAQSKAGVSDGSLTKKLEKMYEALHAENWEEFVTFFTPDLLYKIGANDPVIGPEACRDLLTHIYKTLKLTTHNTRGIWEIGNTIILEMDANYIHKLDKRFVQVPCVDIYRFNGDKIYEWRVYPDASQTGIRI
;
A
#
# COMPACT_ATOMS: atom_id res chain seq x y z
N MET A 1 31.88 39.89 -25.83
CA MET A 1 31.85 38.76 -26.78
C MET A 1 31.45 37.50 -26.03
N ASN A 2 30.28 36.96 -26.40
CA ASN A 2 29.77 35.60 -26.20
C ASN A 2 29.67 35.02 -24.78
N SER A 3 28.67 35.45 -24.00
CA SER A 3 27.97 34.49 -23.14
C SER A 3 27.02 33.69 -24.03
N LYS A 4 27.42 32.45 -24.37
CA LYS A 4 26.50 31.50 -24.97
C LYS A 4 25.50 31.12 -23.88
N HIS A 5 24.27 31.61 -24.04
CA HIS A 5 23.10 31.00 -23.44
C HIS A 5 23.16 29.50 -23.66
N ASN A 6 23.36 28.74 -22.58
CA ASN A 6 22.91 27.36 -22.56
C ASN A 6 21.38 27.41 -22.59
N GLN A 7 20.83 27.43 -23.80
CA GLN A 7 19.47 27.05 -24.08
C GLN A 7 19.33 25.57 -23.68
N GLN A 8 18.99 25.33 -22.41
CA GLN A 8 18.26 24.11 -22.08
C GLN A 8 16.83 24.33 -22.56
N ASN A 9 16.51 23.68 -23.67
CA ASN A 9 15.15 23.56 -24.17
C ASN A 9 14.28 22.85 -23.11
N GLY A 10 13.42 23.62 -22.45
CA GLY A 10 12.30 23.16 -21.64
C GLY A 10 11.52 24.38 -21.19
N LYS A 11 10.25 24.52 -21.59
CA LYS A 11 9.41 25.68 -21.26
C LYS A 11 9.53 26.00 -19.76
N SER A 12 9.99 27.19 -19.37
CA SER A 12 10.14 27.57 -17.96
C SER A 12 8.77 27.82 -17.32
N GLY A 13 8.11 26.76 -16.85
CA GLY A 13 6.86 26.86 -16.12
C GLY A 13 7.05 27.50 -14.74
N LEU A 14 5.99 28.11 -14.20
CA LEU A 14 5.98 28.71 -12.86
C LEU A 14 5.90 27.66 -11.73
N GLY A 15 5.93 26.36 -12.04
CA GLY A 15 5.79 25.28 -11.06
C GLY A 15 6.82 25.31 -9.94
N HIS A 16 8.02 25.81 -10.20
CA HIS A 16 9.09 25.96 -9.21
C HIS A 16 8.81 27.00 -8.11
N TYR A 17 7.78 27.84 -8.27
CA TYR A 17 7.27 28.71 -7.21
C TYR A 17 6.21 28.03 -6.34
N LEU A 18 5.72 26.86 -6.76
CA LEU A 18 4.58 26.19 -6.15
C LEU A 18 5.04 25.05 -5.24
N GLN A 19 4.25 24.85 -4.20
CA GLN A 19 4.34 23.70 -3.30
C GLN A 19 3.14 22.76 -3.53
N GLY A 20 2.82 22.49 -4.80
CA GLY A 20 1.63 21.69 -5.14
C GLY A 20 0.31 22.40 -4.80
N VAL A 21 -0.76 21.61 -4.69
CA VAL A 21 -2.10 22.08 -4.32
C VAL A 21 -2.24 22.07 -2.80
N GLN A 22 -2.49 23.23 -2.19
CA GLN A 22 -2.67 23.33 -0.74
C GLN A 22 -4.10 22.94 -0.32
N HIS A 23 -5.11 23.44 -1.03
CA HIS A 23 -6.52 23.14 -0.80
C HIS A 23 -7.32 23.12 -2.11
N PHE A 24 -8.49 22.50 -2.04
CA PHE A 24 -9.53 22.57 -3.06
C PHE A 24 -10.79 23.24 -2.48
N GLY A 25 -11.25 24.32 -3.14
CA GLY A 25 -12.39 25.11 -2.70
C GLY A 25 -13.73 24.63 -3.25
N LEU A 26 -14.74 24.60 -2.40
CA LEU A 26 -16.10 24.18 -2.71
C LEU A 26 -17.10 25.13 -2.07
N THR A 27 -17.91 25.79 -2.90
CA THR A 27 -19.05 26.59 -2.42
C THR A 27 -20.25 25.70 -2.14
N VAL A 28 -20.80 25.81 -0.93
CA VAL A 28 -21.90 24.94 -0.45
C VAL A 28 -23.17 25.73 -0.18
N TYR A 29 -24.32 25.09 -0.30
CA TYR A 29 -25.62 25.73 -0.08
C TYR A 29 -26.05 25.73 1.39
N ASP A 30 -25.75 24.65 2.11
CA ASP A 30 -26.08 24.42 3.52
C ASP A 30 -24.78 24.03 4.25
N LEU A 31 -24.22 25.00 4.97
CA LEU A 31 -22.96 24.83 5.68
C LEU A 31 -23.06 23.78 6.80
N PRO A 32 -24.07 23.79 7.70
CA PRO A 32 -24.25 22.72 8.69
C PRO A 32 -24.26 21.31 8.10
N LYS A 33 -24.99 21.07 7.01
CA LYS A 33 -25.00 19.75 6.34
C LYS A 33 -23.64 19.36 5.79
N SER A 34 -22.90 20.30 5.19
CA SER A 34 -21.54 20.05 4.75
C SER A 34 -20.63 19.68 5.91
N LEU A 35 -20.73 20.38 7.06
CA LEU A 35 -19.90 20.08 8.22
C LEU A 35 -20.19 18.70 8.80
N GLU A 36 -21.47 18.32 8.93
CA GLU A 36 -21.84 16.96 9.33
C GLU A 36 -21.21 15.91 8.40
N PHE A 37 -21.30 16.12 7.08
CA PHE A 37 -20.74 15.17 6.11
C PHE A 37 -19.21 15.10 6.15
N TYR A 38 -18.52 16.23 5.98
CA TYR A 38 -17.06 16.24 5.85
C TYR A 38 -16.33 15.97 7.18
N LEU A 39 -16.92 16.31 8.32
CA LEU A 39 -16.29 16.09 9.63
C LEU A 39 -16.71 14.77 10.27
N GLU A 40 -18.01 14.48 10.30
CA GLU A 40 -18.54 13.36 11.09
C GLU A 40 -18.69 12.08 10.26
N VAL A 41 -19.07 12.17 8.98
CA VAL A 41 -19.16 11.00 8.09
C VAL A 41 -17.77 10.64 7.54
N LEU A 42 -17.07 11.62 6.96
CA LEU A 42 -15.77 11.37 6.31
C LEU A 42 -14.58 11.50 7.27
N GLY A 43 -14.79 12.01 8.49
CA GLY A 43 -13.77 12.04 9.54
C GLY A 43 -12.75 13.19 9.44
N GLY A 44 -12.97 14.17 8.56
CA GLY A 44 -12.09 15.33 8.38
C GLY A 44 -11.90 16.16 9.67
N LYS A 45 -10.82 16.94 9.72
CA LYS A 45 -10.50 17.80 10.87
C LYS A 45 -10.38 19.26 10.46
N VAL A 46 -11.09 20.14 11.17
CA VAL A 46 -10.98 21.59 10.93
C VAL A 46 -9.57 22.05 11.26
N ALA A 47 -8.85 22.53 10.24
CA ALA A 47 -7.54 23.14 10.39
C ALA A 47 -7.66 24.62 10.77
N MET A 48 -8.58 25.34 10.12
CA MET A 48 -8.91 26.73 10.43
C MET A 48 -10.28 27.10 9.86
N GLY A 49 -10.88 28.18 10.37
CA GLY A 49 -12.13 28.70 9.83
C GLY A 49 -12.68 29.87 10.62
N GLY A 50 -13.69 30.52 10.06
CA GLY A 50 -14.39 31.63 10.68
C GLY A 50 -15.70 31.95 9.98
N ASN A 51 -16.49 32.82 10.61
CA ASN A 51 -17.80 33.22 10.11
C ASN A 51 -17.84 34.74 9.95
N GLY A 52 -18.64 35.21 9.00
CA GLY A 52 -18.96 36.63 8.88
C GLY A 52 -17.81 37.49 8.36
N PHE A 53 -16.94 36.96 7.50
CA PHE A 53 -15.89 37.74 6.86
C PHE A 53 -16.49 38.73 5.84
N TYR A 54 -16.01 39.97 5.89
CA TYR A 54 -16.36 41.05 4.98
C TYR A 54 -15.20 42.05 4.90
N GLY A 55 -15.26 42.97 3.94
CA GLY A 55 -14.30 44.06 3.78
C GLY A 55 -13.98 44.34 2.32
N GLU A 56 -13.70 45.60 2.01
CA GLU A 56 -13.42 46.06 0.64
C GLU A 56 -12.26 45.29 -0.02
N SER A 57 -11.14 45.11 0.69
CA SER A 57 -9.99 44.36 0.17
C SER A 57 -10.32 42.88 -0.08
N LEU A 58 -11.11 42.25 0.80
CA LEU A 58 -11.53 40.85 0.65
C LEU A 58 -12.51 40.68 -0.50
N HIS A 59 -13.47 41.59 -0.65
CA HIS A 59 -14.39 41.59 -1.78
C HIS A 59 -13.64 41.70 -3.11
N ASN A 60 -12.72 42.66 -3.21
CA ASN A 60 -11.90 42.83 -4.42
C ASN A 60 -11.02 41.60 -4.68
N LEU A 61 -10.46 40.97 -3.63
CA LEU A 61 -9.67 39.74 -3.77
C LEU A 61 -10.46 38.60 -4.42
N LEU A 62 -11.74 38.44 -4.07
CA LEU A 62 -12.55 37.31 -4.52
C LEU A 62 -13.29 37.57 -5.84
N PHE A 63 -13.71 38.81 -6.10
CA PHE A 63 -14.72 39.09 -7.13
C PHE A 63 -14.36 40.20 -8.13
N GLN A 64 -13.19 40.85 -8.01
CA GLN A 64 -12.90 42.07 -8.79
C GLN A 64 -13.09 41.88 -10.30
N LYS A 65 -12.63 40.74 -10.85
CA LYS A 65 -12.74 40.48 -12.28
C LYS A 65 -14.21 40.38 -12.72
N GLU A 66 -14.98 39.54 -12.04
CA GLU A 66 -16.40 39.29 -12.35
C GLU A 66 -17.26 40.55 -12.12
N GLU A 67 -16.96 41.33 -11.07
CA GLU A 67 -17.66 42.58 -10.77
C GLU A 67 -17.40 43.65 -11.85
N VAL A 68 -16.14 43.83 -12.28
CA VAL A 68 -15.79 44.76 -13.37
C VAL A 68 -16.49 44.35 -14.66
N GLU A 69 -16.46 43.07 -15.01
CA GLU A 69 -17.16 42.58 -16.21
C GLU A 69 -18.68 42.79 -16.14
N ALA A 70 -19.29 42.60 -14.97
CA ALA A 70 -20.71 42.83 -14.77
C ALA A 70 -21.07 44.32 -14.96
N ILE A 71 -20.24 45.21 -14.40
CA ILE A 71 -20.37 46.67 -14.56
C ILE A 71 -20.24 47.08 -16.03
N GLU A 72 -19.22 46.57 -16.74
CA GLU A 72 -19.01 46.85 -18.17
C GLU A 72 -20.18 46.39 -19.03
N LYS A 73 -20.79 45.26 -18.68
CA LYS A 73 -21.96 44.70 -19.37
C LYS A 73 -23.29 45.32 -18.90
N GLY A 74 -23.27 46.15 -17.86
CA GLY A 74 -24.47 46.76 -17.27
C GLY A 74 -25.44 45.74 -16.65
N ILE A 75 -24.94 44.60 -16.16
CA ILE A 75 -25.73 43.55 -15.50
C ILE A 75 -25.49 43.58 -13.99
N ASP A 76 -26.46 43.08 -13.22
CA ASP A 76 -26.32 42.96 -11.77
C ASP A 76 -25.16 42.00 -11.43
N PRO A 77 -24.11 42.43 -10.70
CA PRO A 77 -23.01 41.56 -10.30
C PRO A 77 -23.46 40.30 -9.57
N LYS A 78 -24.55 40.37 -8.79
CA LYS A 78 -25.10 39.19 -8.09
C LYS A 78 -25.53 38.09 -9.06
N SER A 79 -26.01 38.45 -10.25
CA SER A 79 -26.45 37.48 -11.27
C SER A 79 -25.31 36.61 -11.84
N VAL A 80 -24.05 37.03 -11.64
CA VAL A 80 -22.85 36.30 -12.07
C VAL A 80 -22.01 35.77 -10.91
N GLY A 81 -22.58 35.74 -9.69
CA GLY A 81 -21.93 35.13 -8.53
C GLY A 81 -21.12 36.09 -7.65
N VAL A 82 -21.20 37.41 -7.88
CA VAL A 82 -20.51 38.39 -7.02
C VAL A 82 -21.30 38.61 -5.73
N ALA A 83 -20.74 38.17 -4.60
CA ALA A 83 -21.33 38.38 -3.28
C ALA A 83 -20.92 39.75 -2.72
N ASN A 84 -21.89 40.63 -2.47
CA ASN A 84 -21.59 41.93 -1.88
C ASN A 84 -21.26 41.82 -0.38
N ILE A 85 -19.97 41.64 -0.10
CA ILE A 85 -19.39 41.53 1.24
C ILE A 85 -18.51 42.75 1.58
N ARG A 86 -18.73 43.91 0.96
CA ARG A 86 -17.83 45.08 1.12
C ARG A 86 -17.87 45.68 2.52
N ASP A 87 -19.08 45.92 3.04
CA ASP A 87 -19.32 46.57 4.33
C ASP A 87 -19.93 45.63 5.38
N GLY A 88 -20.28 44.39 4.99
CA GLY A 88 -20.91 43.41 5.86
C GLY A 88 -22.39 43.69 6.15
N LEU A 89 -23.07 44.54 5.36
CA LEU A 89 -24.49 44.86 5.53
C LEU A 89 -25.44 44.01 4.66
N ASP A 90 -24.96 43.57 3.50
CA ASP A 90 -25.71 42.75 2.54
C ASP A 90 -25.41 41.26 2.73
N MET A 91 -24.18 40.84 2.41
CA MET A 91 -23.73 39.45 2.58
C MET A 91 -22.48 39.35 3.45
N ALA A 92 -22.24 38.14 3.94
CA ALA A 92 -21.00 37.79 4.61
C ALA A 92 -20.51 36.40 4.19
N LEU A 93 -19.19 36.19 4.28
CA LEU A 93 -18.51 34.95 3.93
C LEU A 93 -18.20 34.12 5.20
N ASP A 94 -18.58 32.85 5.19
CA ASP A 94 -18.15 31.85 6.16
C ASP A 94 -17.22 30.83 5.48
N VAL A 95 -16.12 30.44 6.13
CA VAL A 95 -15.10 29.53 5.57
C VAL A 95 -14.69 28.44 6.55
N ARG A 96 -14.49 27.21 6.08
CA ARG A 96 -13.85 26.12 6.83
C ARG A 96 -12.81 25.41 5.99
N PHE A 97 -11.58 25.33 6.47
CA PHE A 97 -10.53 24.48 5.91
C PHE A 97 -10.51 23.15 6.66
N ILE A 98 -10.85 22.07 5.97
CA ILE A 98 -11.00 20.71 6.53
C ILE A 98 -9.88 19.83 5.98
N SER A 99 -8.97 19.40 6.85
CA SER A 99 -7.86 18.52 6.49
C SER A 99 -8.28 17.05 6.53
N PHE A 100 -7.85 16.31 5.51
CA PHE A 100 -7.88 14.84 5.44
C PHE A 100 -6.47 14.23 5.54
N GLY A 101 -5.49 15.01 5.99
CA GLY A 101 -4.09 14.61 6.14
C GLY A 101 -3.25 14.84 4.89
N ASN A 102 -3.73 14.45 3.73
CA ASN A 102 -3.05 14.62 2.44
C ASN A 102 -3.40 15.94 1.73
N THR A 103 -4.63 16.42 1.89
CA THR A 103 -5.14 17.65 1.27
C THR A 103 -6.18 18.31 2.18
N VAL A 104 -6.57 19.52 1.80
CA VAL A 104 -7.56 20.33 2.52
C VAL A 104 -8.74 20.63 1.60
N VAL A 105 -9.95 20.38 2.09
CA VAL A 105 -11.19 20.84 1.45
C VAL A 105 -11.58 22.15 2.11
N GLU A 106 -11.63 23.23 1.34
CA GLU A 106 -12.17 24.52 1.78
C GLU A 106 -13.66 24.58 1.47
N ILE A 107 -14.48 24.72 2.51
CA ILE A 107 -15.92 24.96 2.40
C ILE A 107 -16.16 26.46 2.45
N ILE A 108 -16.78 26.98 1.38
CA ILE A 108 -17.09 28.40 1.18
C ILE A 108 -18.60 28.58 1.24
N HIS A 109 -19.07 29.54 2.02
CA HIS A 109 -20.50 29.82 2.18
C HIS A 109 -20.75 31.32 2.22
N PHE A 110 -21.55 31.83 1.29
CA PHE A 110 -22.01 33.21 1.28
C PHE A 110 -23.46 33.25 1.72
N ARG A 111 -23.81 34.12 2.66
CA ARG A 111 -25.19 34.26 3.14
C ARG A 111 -25.52 35.71 3.39
N ASP A 112 -26.81 36.00 3.57
CA ASP A 112 -27.26 37.29 4.12
C ASP A 112 -26.54 37.56 5.45
N ALA A 113 -25.94 38.75 5.56
CA ALA A 113 -25.12 39.13 6.71
C ALA A 113 -25.90 39.15 8.02
N LYS A 114 -27.23 39.37 7.97
CA LYS A 114 -28.12 39.46 9.13
C LYS A 114 -28.58 38.10 9.64
N LEU A 115 -28.38 37.04 8.86
CA LEU A 115 -28.77 35.68 9.22
C LEU A 115 -27.61 34.91 9.86
N THR A 116 -27.90 33.75 10.41
CA THR A 116 -26.87 32.86 10.99
C THR A 116 -26.17 32.04 9.91
N PHE A 117 -25.05 31.40 10.23
CA PHE A 117 -24.33 30.50 9.32
C PHE A 117 -25.13 29.25 8.91
N ALA A 118 -26.26 28.98 9.57
CA ALA A 118 -27.21 27.93 9.19
C ALA A 118 -28.23 28.38 8.14
N ALA A 119 -28.20 29.65 7.72
CA ALA A 119 -28.99 30.11 6.60
C ALA A 119 -28.51 29.45 5.29
N PRO A 120 -29.40 29.28 4.31
CA PRO A 120 -28.99 28.89 2.97
C PRO A 120 -28.01 29.88 2.36
N ASN A 121 -27.21 29.40 1.41
CA ASN A 121 -26.33 30.24 0.64
C ASN A 121 -27.14 31.27 -0.17
N ALA A 122 -26.57 32.46 -0.34
CA ALA A 122 -27.14 33.54 -1.13
C ALA A 122 -27.24 33.22 -2.63
N PHE A 123 -26.56 32.16 -3.10
CA PHE A 123 -26.56 31.66 -4.46
C PHE A 123 -27.15 30.25 -4.56
N GLU A 124 -27.85 29.99 -5.66
CA GLU A 124 -28.48 28.71 -5.96
C GLU A 124 -27.46 27.62 -6.35
N LYS A 125 -27.88 26.36 -6.17
CA LYS A 125 -27.08 25.20 -6.56
C LYS A 125 -26.94 25.11 -8.08
N ILE A 126 -25.76 24.73 -8.55
CA ILE A 126 -25.56 24.31 -9.95
C ILE A 126 -25.99 22.85 -10.15
N PRO A 127 -26.28 22.42 -11.40
CA PRO A 127 -26.55 21.02 -11.70
C PRO A 127 -25.40 20.10 -11.25
N SER A 128 -25.73 18.99 -10.61
CA SER A 128 -24.76 18.11 -9.93
C SER A 128 -24.00 17.14 -10.85
N SER A 129 -24.11 17.27 -12.18
CA SER A 129 -23.55 16.29 -13.13
C SER A 129 -22.12 16.66 -13.53
N VAL A 130 -21.20 15.66 -13.54
CA VAL A 130 -19.83 15.77 -14.07
C VAL A 130 -19.77 16.31 -15.51
N GLY A 131 -20.86 16.24 -16.27
CA GLY A 131 -20.91 16.72 -17.65
C GLY A 131 -20.97 18.26 -17.78
N TYR A 132 -21.19 19.00 -16.69
CA TYR A 132 -21.19 20.46 -16.71
C TYR A 132 -19.78 21.01 -16.55
N THR A 133 -19.34 21.84 -17.51
CA THR A 133 -18.06 22.54 -17.44
C THR A 133 -17.98 23.40 -16.18
N ASN A 134 -16.81 23.39 -15.53
CA ASN A 134 -16.52 24.11 -14.28
C ASN A 134 -17.34 23.66 -13.05
N ALA A 135 -18.07 22.54 -13.13
CA ALA A 135 -18.59 21.86 -11.94
C ALA A 135 -17.53 20.86 -11.44
N PRO A 136 -16.78 21.18 -10.38
CA PRO A 136 -15.73 20.28 -9.92
C PRO A 136 -16.30 19.02 -9.29
N HIS A 137 -15.53 17.95 -9.34
CA HIS A 137 -15.74 16.80 -8.46
C HIS A 137 -14.53 16.61 -7.55
N ILE A 138 -14.77 16.10 -6.34
CA ILE A 138 -13.74 15.81 -5.35
C ILE A 138 -13.62 14.30 -5.23
N SER A 139 -12.42 13.76 -5.44
CA SER A 139 -12.15 12.34 -5.23
C SER A 139 -11.51 12.08 -3.87
N PHE A 140 -12.07 11.12 -3.13
CA PHE A 140 -11.52 10.63 -1.88
C PHE A 140 -10.85 9.27 -2.07
N TYR A 141 -9.60 9.18 -1.62
CA TYR A 141 -8.83 7.95 -1.74
C TYR A 141 -9.26 6.95 -0.66
N VAL A 142 -9.94 5.89 -1.08
CA VAL A 142 -10.34 4.76 -0.24
C VAL A 142 -9.14 3.84 -0.08
N LYS A 143 -8.95 3.31 1.13
CA LYS A 143 -7.81 2.41 1.41
C LYS A 143 -7.93 1.12 0.59
N ASP A 144 -6.78 0.59 0.16
CA ASP A 144 -6.69 -0.60 -0.70
C ASP A 144 -7.29 -1.87 -0.04
N ASP A 145 -7.46 -1.90 1.28
CA ASP A 145 -8.01 -3.02 2.08
C ASP A 145 -9.54 -2.97 2.27
N VAL A 146 -10.20 -1.92 1.78
CA VAL A 146 -11.65 -1.73 1.89
C VAL A 146 -12.35 -2.28 0.65
N ASP A 147 -13.38 -3.10 0.82
CA ASP A 147 -14.29 -3.44 -0.28
C ASP A 147 -15.09 -2.20 -0.67
N ILE A 148 -14.81 -1.69 -1.88
CA ILE A 148 -15.32 -0.42 -2.35
C ILE A 148 -16.85 -0.43 -2.59
N ASP A 149 -17.45 -1.57 -2.94
CA ASP A 149 -18.90 -1.70 -3.10
C ASP A 149 -19.60 -1.75 -1.72
N VAL A 150 -19.01 -2.45 -0.75
CA VAL A 150 -19.51 -2.47 0.63
C VAL A 150 -19.43 -1.08 1.24
N PHE A 151 -18.29 -0.40 1.09
CA PHE A 151 -18.11 0.96 1.57
C PHE A 151 -19.10 1.94 0.92
N ALA A 152 -19.36 1.83 -0.39
CA ALA A 152 -20.37 2.63 -1.06
C ALA A 152 -21.77 2.47 -0.43
N GLN A 153 -22.16 1.23 -0.13
CA GLN A 153 -23.43 0.93 0.54
C GLN A 153 -23.48 1.50 1.95
N GLU A 154 -22.42 1.33 2.74
CA GLU A 154 -22.34 1.82 4.12
C GLU A 154 -22.34 3.34 4.18
N LEU A 155 -21.61 4.02 3.28
CA LEU A 155 -21.58 5.47 3.16
C LEU A 155 -22.98 6.03 2.89
N GLU A 156 -23.70 5.47 1.91
CA GLU A 156 -25.06 5.90 1.59
C GLU A 156 -25.99 5.67 2.81
N ALA A 157 -25.95 4.48 3.41
CA ALA A 157 -26.79 4.14 4.56
C ALA A 157 -26.52 5.03 5.77
N GLU A 158 -25.26 5.32 6.07
CA GLU A 158 -24.86 6.18 7.19
C GLU A 158 -25.32 7.63 6.98
N CYS A 159 -25.19 8.14 5.75
CA CYS A 159 -25.70 9.47 5.41
C CYS A 159 -27.22 9.54 5.54
N GLN A 160 -27.95 8.54 5.04
CA GLN A 160 -29.41 8.47 5.18
C GLN A 160 -29.82 8.41 6.65
N ARG A 161 -29.11 7.63 7.49
CA ARG A 161 -29.34 7.55 8.94
C ARG A 161 -29.16 8.90 9.65
N ARG A 162 -28.22 9.73 9.18
CA ARG A 162 -27.96 11.08 9.69
C ARG A 162 -28.86 12.17 9.09
N GLY A 163 -29.79 11.81 8.20
CA GLY A 163 -30.70 12.76 7.55
C GLY A 163 -30.08 13.52 6.37
N LEU A 164 -28.90 13.10 5.89
CA LEU A 164 -28.25 13.62 4.68
C LEU A 164 -28.82 12.91 3.44
N THR A 165 -30.12 13.05 3.23
CA THR A 165 -30.88 12.27 2.24
C THR A 165 -30.49 12.52 0.78
N GLU A 166 -29.83 13.66 0.52
CA GLU A 166 -29.31 14.06 -0.78
C GLU A 166 -28.06 13.27 -1.19
N VAL A 167 -27.40 12.61 -0.24
CA VAL A 167 -26.27 11.72 -0.52
C VAL A 167 -26.81 10.44 -1.16
N VAL A 168 -26.52 10.32 -2.45
CA VAL A 168 -26.93 9.18 -3.29
C VAL A 168 -25.73 8.72 -4.09
N VAL A 169 -25.45 7.43 -4.02
CA VAL A 169 -24.37 6.79 -4.76
C VAL A 169 -24.90 6.30 -6.10
N ASN A 170 -24.14 6.54 -7.17
CA ASN A 170 -24.52 6.04 -8.49
C ASN A 170 -24.38 4.52 -8.55
N ARG A 171 -25.23 3.87 -9.36
CA ARG A 171 -25.12 2.45 -9.68
C ARG A 171 -24.63 2.30 -11.12
N ILE A 172 -23.80 1.29 -11.40
CA ILE A 172 -23.34 0.98 -12.77
C ILE A 172 -24.34 0.14 -13.56
N ILE A 173 -25.56 0.00 -13.04
CA ILE A 173 -26.66 -0.72 -13.65
C ILE A 173 -27.73 0.31 -14.05
N ARG A 174 -28.30 0.12 -15.24
CA ARG A 174 -29.36 1.00 -15.74
C ARG A 174 -30.61 0.90 -14.86
N ALA A 175 -31.09 2.04 -14.39
CA ALA A 175 -32.43 2.23 -13.82
C ALA A 175 -33.14 3.34 -14.59
N LYS A 176 -34.48 3.28 -14.69
CA LYS A 176 -35.32 4.31 -15.33
C LYS A 176 -36.15 5.12 -14.34
N SER A 177 -36.16 4.74 -13.05
CA SER A 177 -36.77 5.53 -11.97
C SER A 177 -36.05 5.32 -10.64
N ALA A 178 -36.33 6.17 -9.66
CA ALA A 178 -35.79 6.03 -8.30
C ALA A 178 -36.31 4.75 -7.61
N GLU A 179 -37.55 4.35 -7.87
CA GLU A 179 -38.14 3.11 -7.35
C GLU A 179 -37.48 1.87 -7.97
N GLU A 180 -37.14 1.92 -9.26
CA GLU A 180 -36.38 0.85 -9.91
C GLU A 180 -34.98 0.76 -9.29
N MET A 181 -34.30 1.89 -9.14
CA MET A 181 -32.97 1.97 -8.53
C MET A 181 -32.93 1.34 -7.13
N LYS A 182 -33.94 1.58 -6.29
CA LYS A 182 -34.05 0.99 -4.93
C LYS A 182 -34.22 -0.53 -4.92
N LYS A 183 -34.69 -1.13 -6.03
CA LYS A 183 -34.93 -2.58 -6.14
C LYS A 183 -33.78 -3.34 -6.78
N LEU A 184 -32.84 -2.64 -7.41
CA LEU A 184 -31.67 -3.28 -8.03
C LEU A 184 -30.76 -3.85 -6.95
N THR A 185 -30.17 -5.01 -7.23
CA THR A 185 -29.00 -5.48 -6.48
C THR A 185 -27.89 -4.43 -6.65
N PRO A 186 -27.44 -3.77 -5.56
CA PRO A 186 -26.51 -2.67 -5.69
C PRO A 186 -25.17 -3.13 -6.26
N LYS A 187 -24.75 -2.48 -7.35
CA LYS A 187 -23.38 -2.55 -7.88
C LYS A 187 -22.95 -1.12 -8.18
N PHE A 188 -21.98 -0.62 -7.43
CA PHE A 188 -21.62 0.79 -7.36
C PHE A 188 -20.29 1.05 -8.08
N ALA A 189 -19.29 0.23 -7.80
CA ALA A 189 -17.94 0.47 -8.25
C ALA A 189 -17.69 -0.08 -9.66
N LYS A 190 -16.96 0.68 -10.44
CA LYS A 190 -16.31 0.22 -11.67
C LYS A 190 -14.86 -0.16 -11.33
N THR A 191 -14.47 -1.38 -11.66
CA THR A 191 -13.18 -1.98 -11.25
C THR A 191 -12.41 -2.63 -12.40
N ASP A 192 -13.03 -2.72 -13.58
CA ASP A 192 -12.57 -3.42 -14.77
C ASP A 192 -11.96 -2.47 -15.82
N PHE A 193 -11.22 -1.46 -15.37
CA PHE A 193 -10.44 -0.60 -16.26
C PHE A 193 -9.22 -1.34 -16.82
N THR A 194 -8.82 -1.00 -18.04
CA THR A 194 -7.69 -1.60 -18.77
C THR A 194 -6.62 -0.56 -19.08
N ASP A 195 -5.49 -1.03 -19.60
CA ASP A 195 -4.38 -0.19 -20.08
C ASP A 195 -3.83 0.70 -18.94
N ASP A 196 -3.59 1.99 -19.20
CA ASP A 196 -3.04 2.93 -18.20
C ASP A 196 -3.92 3.11 -16.95
N PHE A 197 -5.20 2.70 -17.03
CA PHE A 197 -6.17 2.76 -15.94
C PHE A 197 -6.33 1.42 -15.22
N GLU A 198 -5.59 0.38 -15.62
CA GLU A 198 -5.61 -0.91 -14.93
C GLU A 198 -5.26 -0.74 -13.45
N GLY A 199 -6.13 -1.25 -12.57
CA GLY A 199 -5.98 -1.11 -11.13
C GLY A 199 -6.67 0.12 -10.54
N TRP A 200 -7.32 0.96 -11.35
CA TRP A 200 -8.26 1.97 -10.85
C TRP A 200 -9.59 1.29 -10.48
N ALA A 201 -10.10 1.55 -9.28
CA ALA A 201 -11.47 1.26 -8.91
C ALA A 201 -12.15 2.55 -8.43
N LEU A 202 -13.39 2.81 -8.83
CA LEU A 202 -14.10 4.02 -8.39
C LEU A 202 -15.61 3.86 -8.37
N PHE A 203 -16.28 4.64 -7.52
CA PHE A 203 -17.70 4.95 -7.65
C PHE A 203 -17.94 6.45 -7.49
N TYR A 204 -19.06 6.91 -8.03
CA TYR A 204 -19.51 8.29 -7.90
C TYR A 204 -20.65 8.41 -6.89
N CYS A 205 -20.63 9.48 -6.11
CA CYS A 205 -21.66 9.84 -5.14
C CYS A 205 -22.04 11.31 -5.27
N LYS A 206 -23.27 11.66 -4.90
CA LYS A 206 -23.67 13.06 -4.67
C LYS A 206 -23.39 13.44 -3.22
N GLY A 207 -22.85 14.62 -3.01
CA GLY A 207 -22.68 15.20 -1.68
C GLY A 207 -23.98 15.80 -1.15
N PRO A 208 -24.02 16.20 0.13
CA PRO A 208 -25.22 16.71 0.79
C PRO A 208 -25.77 18.01 0.16
N ASN A 209 -24.94 18.78 -0.54
CA ASN A 209 -25.37 19.98 -1.27
C ASN A 209 -25.52 19.77 -2.77
N GLY A 210 -25.42 18.51 -3.23
CA GLY A 210 -25.43 18.17 -4.65
C GLY A 210 -24.04 18.27 -5.29
N GLU A 211 -22.97 18.32 -4.49
CA GLU A 211 -21.62 18.24 -5.00
C GLU A 211 -21.38 16.91 -5.71
N GLN A 212 -20.46 16.88 -6.67
CA GLN A 212 -20.03 15.64 -7.26
C GLN A 212 -18.84 15.08 -6.47
N LEU A 213 -19.00 13.86 -5.95
CA LEU A 213 -17.96 13.15 -5.22
C LEU A 213 -17.58 11.88 -5.98
N GLU A 214 -16.29 11.57 -5.95
CA GLU A 214 -15.73 10.29 -6.36
C GLU A 214 -15.06 9.65 -5.14
N PHE A 215 -15.11 8.33 -5.07
CA PHE A 215 -14.33 7.56 -4.13
C PHE A 215 -13.56 6.52 -4.94
N ASN A 216 -12.24 6.50 -4.80
CA ASN A 216 -11.40 5.67 -5.65
C ASN A 216 -10.31 4.91 -4.88
N GLN A 217 -9.89 3.80 -5.46
CA GLN A 217 -8.66 3.08 -5.14
C GLN A 217 -7.78 3.06 -6.38
N VAL A 218 -6.47 3.14 -6.17
CA VAL A 218 -5.47 3.22 -7.24
C VAL A 218 -4.42 2.17 -6.93
N THR A 219 -4.49 1.06 -7.67
CA THR A 219 -3.63 -0.12 -7.50
C THR A 219 -2.90 -0.44 -8.80
N ARG A 220 -1.99 -1.43 -8.79
CA ARG A 220 -1.32 -1.97 -9.99
C ARG A 220 -0.75 -0.87 -10.91
N GLN A 221 -1.03 -0.93 -12.22
CA GLN A 221 -0.49 -0.03 -13.23
C GLN A 221 -0.87 1.43 -12.98
N ALA A 222 -2.10 1.69 -12.55
CA ALA A 222 -2.53 3.03 -12.19
C ALA A 222 -1.66 3.57 -11.04
N LYS A 223 -1.37 2.78 -10.01
CA LYS A 223 -0.52 3.21 -8.89
C LYS A 223 0.88 3.57 -9.34
N GLU A 224 1.48 2.75 -10.20
CA GLU A 224 2.79 3.04 -10.80
C GLU A 224 2.78 4.35 -11.59
N ASN A 225 1.71 4.59 -12.36
CA ASN A 225 1.55 5.81 -13.15
C ASN A 225 1.46 7.06 -12.27
N PHE A 226 0.66 7.02 -11.20
CA PHE A 226 0.57 8.13 -10.25
C PHE A 226 1.89 8.35 -9.49
N THR A 227 2.56 7.28 -9.04
CA THR A 227 3.87 7.38 -8.36
C THR A 227 4.96 7.96 -9.27
N ARG A 228 4.98 7.57 -10.54
CA ARG A 228 5.89 8.14 -11.54
C ARG A 228 5.63 9.64 -11.70
N ALA A 229 4.38 10.05 -11.89
CA ALA A 229 4.02 11.46 -12.07
C ALA A 229 4.35 12.32 -10.83
N GLU A 230 4.13 11.80 -9.62
CA GLU A 230 4.54 12.44 -8.36
C GLU A 230 6.05 12.66 -8.31
N THR A 231 6.82 11.62 -8.65
CA THR A 231 8.29 11.68 -8.66
C THR A 231 8.81 12.71 -9.66
N GLU A 232 8.26 12.71 -10.88
CA GLU A 232 8.60 13.69 -11.93
C GLU A 232 8.27 15.12 -11.49
N TYR A 233 7.12 15.35 -10.86
CA TYR A 233 6.74 16.67 -10.34
C TYR A 233 7.71 17.14 -9.26
N ASN A 234 8.04 16.26 -8.30
CA ASN A 234 8.98 16.55 -7.23
C ASN A 234 10.36 16.95 -7.76
N GLN A 235 10.88 16.18 -8.73
CA GLN A 235 12.15 16.46 -9.36
C GLN A 235 12.14 17.79 -10.14
N ALA A 236 11.08 18.06 -10.90
CA ALA A 236 11.00 19.25 -11.75
C ALA A 236 10.86 20.56 -10.95
N ASN A 237 10.25 20.50 -9.75
CA ASN A 237 9.91 21.69 -8.97
C ASN A 237 10.69 21.80 -7.64
N GLY A 238 11.59 20.85 -7.34
CA GLY A 238 12.35 20.85 -6.08
C GLY A 238 11.47 20.63 -4.85
N THR A 239 10.41 19.82 -4.99
CA THR A 239 9.48 19.48 -3.92
C THR A 239 9.67 18.03 -3.46
N ASN A 240 9.03 17.64 -2.35
CA ASN A 240 9.16 16.30 -1.76
C ASN A 240 7.82 15.81 -1.17
N TYR A 241 6.79 15.69 -2.01
CA TYR A 241 5.49 15.13 -1.61
C TYR A 241 5.54 13.60 -1.59
N TRP A 242 4.77 13.00 -0.68
CA TRP A 242 4.59 11.56 -0.54
C TRP A 242 3.09 11.28 -0.34
N PHE A 243 2.33 11.03 -1.40
CA PHE A 243 0.88 10.79 -1.26
C PHE A 243 0.53 9.29 -1.24
N LEU A 244 1.04 8.51 -2.21
CA LEU A 244 0.64 7.10 -2.38
C LEU A 244 1.53 6.09 -1.64
N ASN A 245 2.75 6.50 -1.28
CA ASN A 245 3.71 5.68 -0.55
C ASN A 245 3.96 6.31 0.81
N SER A 246 3.09 6.04 1.78
CA SER A 246 3.25 6.50 3.17
C SER A 246 4.36 5.74 3.93
N GLN A 247 5.52 5.52 3.30
CA GLN A 247 6.75 5.31 4.05
C GLN A 247 7.42 6.67 4.15
N LYS A 248 7.46 7.18 5.38
CA LYS A 248 8.27 8.33 5.76
C LYS A 248 9.70 8.01 5.34
N LEU A 249 10.21 8.67 4.30
CA LEU A 249 11.65 8.80 4.13
C LEU A 249 12.17 9.44 5.42
N GLU A 250 12.91 8.69 6.22
CA GLU A 250 13.65 9.26 7.34
C GLU A 250 14.61 10.30 6.77
N SER A 251 14.23 11.56 6.89
CA SER A 251 15.11 12.68 6.60
C SER A 251 16.23 12.67 7.64
N ASN A 252 17.36 12.05 7.31
CA ASN A 252 18.64 12.36 7.94
C ASN A 252 19.03 13.79 7.57
N THR A 253 18.43 14.76 8.24
CA THR A 253 18.89 16.15 8.21
C THR A 253 19.17 16.59 9.64
N GLN A 254 20.47 16.59 9.98
CA GLN A 254 20.99 17.47 11.02
C GLN A 254 20.49 18.88 10.76
N LYS A 255 19.81 19.46 11.75
CA LYS A 255 19.44 20.87 11.80
C LYS A 255 20.67 21.73 11.54
N VAL A 256 20.66 22.53 10.48
CA VAL A 256 21.47 23.74 10.41
C VAL A 256 20.53 24.90 10.11
N TYR A 257 20.38 25.78 11.09
CA TYR A 257 19.68 27.05 10.92
C TYR A 257 20.52 27.99 10.04
N GLY A 258 19.91 28.46 8.95
CA GLY A 258 20.06 29.81 8.37
C GLY A 258 21.40 30.20 7.75
N THR A 259 21.41 30.42 6.43
CA THR A 259 21.37 31.77 5.83
C THR A 259 21.42 31.66 4.30
N TYR A 260 20.68 32.53 3.62
CA TYR A 260 20.72 32.70 2.18
C TYR A 260 22.14 33.03 1.70
N SER A 261 22.76 32.13 0.92
CA SER A 261 23.69 32.52 -0.16
C SER A 261 23.93 31.32 -1.08
N ALA A 262 23.88 31.57 -2.38
CA ALA A 262 24.11 30.56 -3.40
C ALA A 262 25.56 30.03 -3.38
N SER A 263 25.74 28.76 -3.75
CA SER A 263 26.86 28.30 -4.59
C SER A 263 26.50 26.97 -5.26
N VAL A 264 26.68 26.98 -6.57
CA VAL A 264 26.47 25.92 -7.55
C VAL A 264 27.68 24.97 -7.56
N ASN A 265 27.43 23.71 -7.92
CA ASN A 265 28.35 22.60 -8.25
C ASN A 265 28.64 21.57 -7.14
N ALA A 266 27.98 20.41 -7.27
CA ALA A 266 28.64 19.11 -7.08
C ALA A 266 28.03 18.11 -8.06
N LEU A 267 28.87 17.61 -8.97
CA LEU A 267 28.57 16.50 -9.89
C LEU A 267 28.30 15.23 -9.08
N LEU A 268 27.26 14.49 -9.45
CA LEU A 268 27.18 13.05 -9.23
C LEU A 268 26.88 12.39 -10.58
N GLU A 269 27.89 11.70 -11.10
CA GLU A 269 27.82 10.91 -12.32
C GLU A 269 26.86 9.73 -12.10
N THR A 270 25.79 9.65 -12.89
CA THR A 270 25.00 8.42 -13.05
C THR A 270 25.22 7.92 -14.47
N LYS A 271 26.04 6.87 -14.62
CA LYS A 271 26.16 6.13 -15.88
C LYS A 271 24.91 5.26 -16.06
N ASN A 272 23.97 5.75 -16.85
CA ASN A 272 23.00 4.93 -17.56
C ASN A 272 23.71 4.28 -18.77
N ILE A 273 23.57 2.97 -18.93
CA ILE A 273 23.74 2.32 -20.23
C ILE A 273 22.40 1.68 -20.59
N ILE A 274 21.65 2.39 -21.43
CA ILE A 274 20.64 1.82 -22.31
C ILE A 274 21.30 1.83 -23.69
N GLU A 275 21.53 0.66 -24.28
CA GLU A 275 21.72 0.55 -25.72
C GLU A 275 20.49 -0.13 -26.32
N SER A 276 19.65 0.69 -26.94
CA SER A 276 18.69 0.27 -27.96
C SER A 276 19.29 0.57 -29.32
N LYS A 277 19.28 -0.41 -30.25
CA LYS A 277 18.71 -0.30 -31.61
C LYS A 277 19.16 -1.47 -32.50
N ASN A 278 18.18 -2.09 -33.16
CA ASN A 278 18.19 -2.17 -34.63
C ASN A 278 16.77 -2.34 -35.18
N HIS A 279 16.51 -1.59 -36.26
CA HIS A 279 15.29 -1.59 -37.08
C HIS A 279 15.22 -2.82 -37.99
N GLN A 280 14.00 -3.31 -38.29
CA GLN A 280 13.50 -3.41 -39.68
C GLN A 280 12.00 -3.74 -39.75
N GLU A 281 11.43 -3.43 -40.92
CA GLU A 281 10.03 -3.19 -41.30
C GLU A 281 9.15 -4.46 -41.42
N GLY A 282 7.83 -4.22 -41.33
CA GLY A 282 6.84 -4.83 -42.25
C GLY A 282 6.13 -6.11 -41.80
N ASN A 283 4.97 -5.97 -41.14
CA ASN A 283 3.68 -6.52 -41.62
C ASN A 283 2.55 -6.28 -40.60
N THR A 284 1.44 -5.75 -41.10
CA THR A 284 0.15 -5.70 -40.41
C THR A 284 -0.35 -7.12 -40.21
N MET A 285 -0.38 -7.58 -38.97
CA MET A 285 -1.10 -8.79 -38.54
C MET A 285 -2.03 -8.41 -37.40
N THR A 286 -3.32 -8.32 -37.74
CA THR A 286 -4.43 -8.20 -36.80
C THR A 286 -4.49 -9.47 -35.95
N LEU A 287 -3.94 -9.44 -34.74
CA LEU A 287 -4.14 -10.49 -33.75
C LEU A 287 -5.32 -10.11 -32.86
N THR A 288 -6.51 -10.55 -33.25
CA THR A 288 -7.65 -10.67 -32.36
C THR A 288 -7.31 -11.68 -31.25
N TYR A 289 -6.90 -11.20 -30.08
CA TYR A 289 -6.88 -12.03 -28.88
C TYR A 289 -8.25 -11.98 -28.22
N SER A 290 -8.98 -13.08 -28.40
CA SER A 290 -10.11 -13.43 -27.54
C SER A 290 -9.60 -14.13 -26.29
N GLN A 291 -10.16 -13.72 -25.14
CA GLN A 291 -10.46 -14.51 -23.94
C GLN A 291 -9.40 -14.73 -22.84
N THR A 292 -9.86 -14.36 -21.63
CA THR A 292 -9.46 -14.79 -20.27
C THR A 292 -8.04 -14.46 -19.82
N SER A 293 -7.84 -13.27 -19.24
CA SER A 293 -6.67 -12.99 -18.41
C SER A 293 -6.83 -13.73 -17.08
N VAL A 294 -6.19 -14.89 -16.97
CA VAL A 294 -5.91 -15.57 -15.71
C VAL A 294 -5.10 -14.59 -14.84
N SER A 295 -5.60 -14.25 -13.65
CA SER A 295 -4.87 -13.42 -12.67
C SER A 295 -3.57 -14.15 -12.30
N THR A 296 -2.44 -13.43 -12.20
CA THR A 296 -1.18 -14.07 -11.81
C THR A 296 -1.29 -14.63 -10.40
N LYS A 297 -0.59 -15.72 -10.09
CA LYS A 297 -0.67 -16.35 -8.76
C LYS A 297 -0.27 -15.36 -7.66
N SER A 298 0.74 -14.56 -7.97
CA SER A 298 1.19 -13.40 -7.18
C SER A 298 0.05 -12.42 -6.81
N GLU A 299 -0.86 -12.11 -7.75
CA GLU A 299 -2.01 -11.24 -7.48
C GLU A 299 -3.09 -11.94 -6.65
N ILE A 300 -3.28 -13.26 -6.83
CA ILE A 300 -4.16 -14.06 -5.97
C ILE A 300 -3.63 -14.05 -4.52
N ILE A 301 -2.32 -14.18 -4.32
CA ILE A 301 -1.70 -14.13 -2.99
C ILE A 301 -1.87 -12.77 -2.31
N ARG A 302 -1.69 -11.66 -3.02
CA ARG A 302 -1.92 -10.32 -2.44
C ARG A 302 -3.36 -10.16 -1.95
N ARG A 303 -4.35 -10.61 -2.73
CA ARG A 303 -5.77 -10.60 -2.34
C ARG A 303 -6.05 -11.56 -1.17
N MET A 304 -5.38 -12.70 -1.13
CA MET A 304 -5.46 -13.64 -0.02
C MET A 304 -4.94 -13.00 1.29
N PHE A 305 -3.79 -12.32 1.26
CA PHE A 305 -3.28 -11.59 2.44
C PHE A 305 -4.22 -10.47 2.87
N GLN A 306 -4.75 -9.66 1.94
CA GLN A 306 -5.75 -8.64 2.26
C GLN A 306 -7.00 -9.22 2.95
N ALA A 307 -7.48 -10.38 2.51
CA ALA A 307 -8.60 -11.06 3.17
C ALA A 307 -8.25 -11.56 4.58
N GLY A 308 -6.99 -11.92 4.83
CA GLY A 308 -6.48 -12.21 6.17
C GLY A 308 -6.38 -10.95 7.05
N GLU A 309 -5.90 -9.84 6.49
CA GLU A 309 -5.76 -8.55 7.17
C GLU A 309 -7.10 -7.92 7.55
N SER A 310 -8.15 -8.20 6.78
CA SER A 310 -9.52 -7.80 7.12
C SER A 310 -10.09 -8.58 8.31
N MET A 311 -9.32 -9.51 8.90
CA MET A 311 -9.72 -10.39 10.00
C MET A 311 -11.01 -11.17 9.72
N ASN A 312 -11.31 -11.41 8.43
CA ASN A 312 -12.52 -12.10 7.98
C ASN A 312 -12.15 -13.45 7.39
N VAL A 313 -12.21 -14.48 8.24
CA VAL A 313 -11.82 -15.85 7.87
C VAL A 313 -12.69 -16.39 6.73
N GLU A 314 -13.96 -15.99 6.64
CA GLU A 314 -14.85 -16.43 5.55
C GLU A 314 -14.41 -15.89 4.18
N ASN A 315 -13.77 -14.73 4.14
CA ASN A 315 -13.16 -14.23 2.91
C ASN A 315 -11.81 -14.91 2.65
N PHE A 316 -11.02 -15.14 3.69
CA PHE A 316 -9.71 -15.77 3.58
C PHE A 316 -9.78 -17.20 3.03
N VAL A 317 -10.73 -18.01 3.50
CA VAL A 317 -10.82 -19.43 3.09
C VAL A 317 -11.30 -19.63 1.65
N LYS A 318 -11.87 -18.60 0.99
CA LYS A 318 -12.33 -18.68 -0.41
C LYS A 318 -11.19 -18.90 -1.41
N PHE A 319 -9.97 -18.51 -1.04
CA PHE A 319 -8.77 -18.66 -1.85
C PHE A 319 -8.27 -20.11 -1.92
N TYR A 320 -8.73 -20.96 -1.00
CA TYR A 320 -8.22 -22.32 -0.84
C TYR A 320 -9.06 -23.33 -1.64
N THR A 321 -8.39 -24.39 -2.08
CA THR A 321 -9.02 -25.64 -2.52
C THR A 321 -9.69 -26.35 -1.35
N GLU A 322 -10.68 -27.21 -1.61
CA GLU A 322 -11.37 -27.97 -0.56
C GLU A 322 -10.41 -28.92 0.19
N ASP A 323 -9.39 -29.41 -0.51
CA ASP A 323 -8.35 -30.31 -0.01
C ASP A 323 -7.04 -29.57 0.36
N ALA A 324 -7.10 -28.27 0.68
CA ALA A 324 -5.91 -27.48 0.95
C ALA A 324 -5.16 -27.89 2.24
N HIS A 325 -3.84 -27.65 2.26
CA HIS A 325 -2.99 -27.78 3.45
C HIS A 325 -2.51 -26.42 3.91
N TYR A 326 -2.88 -25.98 5.10
CA TYR A 326 -2.41 -24.73 5.69
C TYR A 326 -1.59 -25.05 6.93
N GLN A 327 -0.29 -24.72 6.91
CA GLN A 327 0.59 -24.91 8.06
C GLN A 327 1.20 -23.58 8.49
N PHE A 328 0.79 -23.14 9.68
CA PHE A 328 1.39 -21.98 10.31
C PHE A 328 2.54 -22.44 11.20
N SER A 329 3.79 -22.11 10.87
CA SER A 329 4.95 -22.39 11.73
C SER A 329 5.01 -23.88 12.17
N ASN A 330 5.42 -24.20 13.41
CA ASN A 330 5.39 -25.56 13.94
C ASN A 330 3.99 -26.09 14.33
N PHE A 331 2.91 -25.34 14.10
CA PHE A 331 1.57 -25.80 14.46
C PHE A 331 1.11 -26.96 13.55
N PRO A 332 0.16 -27.80 14.02
CA PRO A 332 -0.43 -28.85 13.20
C PRO A 332 -1.02 -28.29 11.90
N VAL A 333 -0.93 -29.08 10.82
CA VAL A 333 -1.54 -28.72 9.53
C VAL A 333 -3.06 -28.62 9.69
N ALA A 334 -3.62 -27.49 9.28
CA ALA A 334 -5.05 -27.27 9.10
C ALA A 334 -5.46 -27.73 7.69
N TYR A 335 -6.46 -28.62 7.61
CA TYR A 335 -6.91 -29.23 6.36
C TYR A 335 -8.20 -28.57 5.86
N GLY A 336 -8.13 -28.03 4.65
CA GLY A 336 -9.23 -27.39 3.93
C GLY A 336 -9.78 -26.12 4.60
N PRO A 337 -10.80 -25.49 3.99
CA PRO A 337 -11.45 -24.29 4.53
C PRO A 337 -11.94 -24.44 5.97
N GLN A 338 -12.47 -25.62 6.33
CA GLN A 338 -12.99 -25.86 7.68
C GLN A 338 -11.87 -25.93 8.71
N GLY A 339 -10.78 -26.65 8.43
CA GLY A 339 -9.63 -26.71 9.33
C GLY A 339 -9.01 -25.33 9.55
N ILE A 340 -8.91 -24.51 8.50
CA ILE A 340 -8.38 -23.14 8.59
C ILE A 340 -9.28 -22.27 9.48
N ARG A 341 -10.61 -22.42 9.41
CA ARG A 341 -11.53 -21.71 10.33
C ARG A 341 -11.26 -22.08 11.77
N GLU A 342 -11.19 -23.38 12.05
CA GLU A 342 -11.00 -23.90 13.41
C GLU A 342 -9.65 -23.46 13.99
N SER A 343 -8.57 -23.52 13.20
CA SER A 343 -7.24 -23.08 13.65
C SER A 343 -7.13 -21.56 13.85
N SER A 344 -8.02 -20.77 13.24
CA SER A 344 -8.00 -19.30 13.36
C SER A 344 -8.63 -18.77 14.64
N VAL A 345 -9.38 -19.59 15.40
CA VAL A 345 -10.15 -19.12 16.57
C VAL A 345 -9.25 -18.48 17.63
N ASP A 346 -8.21 -19.18 18.06
CA ASP A 346 -7.29 -18.69 19.10
C ASP A 346 -6.44 -17.50 18.62
N PHE A 347 -6.08 -17.53 17.33
CA PHE A 347 -5.42 -16.41 16.65
C PHE A 347 -6.27 -15.15 16.76
N LEU A 348 -7.54 -15.19 16.35
CA LEU A 348 -8.46 -14.03 16.38
C LEU A 348 -8.81 -13.58 17.80
N ALA A 349 -8.79 -14.50 18.78
CA ALA A 349 -9.00 -14.18 20.18
C ALA A 349 -7.83 -13.38 20.78
N THR A 350 -6.64 -13.47 20.19
CA THR A 350 -5.41 -12.83 20.70
C THR A 350 -5.01 -11.61 19.86
N VAL A 351 -5.13 -11.71 18.54
CA VAL A 351 -4.69 -10.72 17.56
C VAL A 351 -5.89 -9.91 17.10
N ALA A 352 -5.81 -8.58 17.26
CA ALA A 352 -6.81 -7.63 16.81
C ALA A 352 -6.62 -7.27 15.33
N LYS A 353 -5.37 -7.18 14.87
CA LYS A 353 -5.02 -6.85 13.48
C LYS A 353 -3.72 -7.54 13.06
N VAL A 354 -3.63 -7.88 11.78
CA VAL A 354 -2.42 -8.36 11.12
C VAL A 354 -2.18 -7.52 9.86
N TYR A 355 -0.92 -7.29 9.49
CA TYR A 355 -0.52 -6.59 8.27
C TYR A 355 0.72 -7.25 7.67
N HIS A 356 0.70 -7.57 6.38
CA HIS A 356 1.81 -8.16 5.64
C HIS A 356 2.54 -7.08 4.83
N HIS A 357 3.82 -6.87 5.14
CA HIS A 357 4.71 -5.97 4.41
C HIS A 357 5.58 -6.81 3.48
N ILE A 358 5.09 -7.05 2.26
CA ILE A 358 5.79 -7.89 1.28
C ILE A 358 7.06 -7.18 0.82
N ASN A 359 8.21 -7.77 1.13
CA ASN A 359 9.54 -7.29 0.73
C ASN A 359 9.90 -7.80 -0.66
N ASN A 360 9.72 -9.11 -0.90
CA ASN A 360 9.92 -9.75 -2.19
C ASN A 360 8.87 -10.83 -2.42
N MET A 361 8.55 -11.10 -3.69
CA MET A 361 7.68 -12.20 -4.08
C MET A 361 8.15 -12.80 -5.39
N TRP A 362 8.21 -14.13 -5.44
CA TRP A 362 8.67 -14.88 -6.60
C TRP A 362 7.63 -15.90 -7.02
N GLU A 363 7.36 -15.97 -8.32
CA GLU A 363 6.46 -16.96 -8.91
C GLU A 363 7.29 -17.97 -9.72
N VAL A 364 7.28 -19.23 -9.31
CA VAL A 364 8.03 -20.33 -9.94
C VAL A 364 7.08 -21.49 -10.19
N GLY A 365 6.61 -21.61 -11.43
CA GLY A 365 5.63 -22.63 -11.82
C GLY A 365 4.31 -22.44 -11.07
N ASP A 366 3.92 -23.43 -10.27
CA ASP A 366 2.73 -23.38 -9.42
C ASP A 366 3.01 -22.93 -7.98
N THR A 367 4.25 -22.54 -7.68
CA THR A 367 4.65 -22.07 -6.36
C THR A 367 4.87 -20.56 -6.36
N VAL A 368 4.37 -19.88 -5.35
CA VAL A 368 4.70 -18.50 -5.00
C VAL A 368 5.48 -18.51 -3.69
N ILE A 369 6.61 -17.82 -3.64
CA ILE A 369 7.37 -17.57 -2.40
C ILE A 369 7.24 -16.10 -2.04
N CYS A 370 6.88 -15.79 -0.80
CA CYS A 370 6.75 -14.42 -0.31
C CYS A 370 7.72 -14.19 0.86
N GLU A 371 8.66 -13.26 0.72
CA GLU A 371 9.50 -12.75 1.82
C GLU A 371 8.87 -11.46 2.33
N MET A 372 8.60 -11.37 3.64
CA MET A 372 7.86 -10.25 4.20
C MET A 372 8.21 -9.97 5.65
N ASP A 373 7.79 -8.80 6.14
CA ASP A 373 7.63 -8.53 7.57
C ASP A 373 6.15 -8.51 7.90
N VAL A 374 5.72 -9.18 8.98
CA VAL A 374 4.32 -9.25 9.39
C VAL A 374 4.14 -8.53 10.72
N THR A 375 3.27 -7.52 10.73
CA THR A 375 2.91 -6.76 11.94
C THR A 375 1.65 -7.33 12.57
N TYR A 376 1.75 -7.77 13.81
CA TYR A 376 0.64 -8.20 14.66
C TYR A 376 0.33 -7.14 15.70
N ILE A 377 -0.95 -6.80 15.85
CA ILE A 377 -1.47 -5.95 16.93
C ILE A 377 -2.40 -6.81 17.76
N ARG A 378 -2.07 -7.00 19.04
CA ARG A 378 -2.91 -7.74 19.99
C ARG A 378 -4.06 -6.89 20.50
N HIS A 379 -5.10 -7.54 21.04
CA HIS A 379 -6.19 -6.84 21.73
C HIS A 379 -5.73 -6.05 22.97
N ASP A 380 -4.59 -6.40 23.56
CA ASP A 380 -3.97 -5.64 24.66
C ASP A 380 -3.16 -4.42 24.18
N GLY A 381 -3.17 -4.13 22.88
CA GLY A 381 -2.50 -2.99 22.26
C GLY A 381 -1.01 -3.18 21.98
N LYS A 382 -0.41 -4.33 22.33
CA LYS A 382 0.99 -4.62 21.98
C LYS A 382 1.15 -4.87 20.50
N VAL A 383 2.25 -4.36 19.94
CA VAL A 383 2.59 -4.43 18.53
C VAL A 383 3.89 -5.22 18.37
N PHE A 384 3.89 -6.17 17.44
CA PHE A 384 5.04 -7.00 17.10
C PHE A 384 5.21 -6.99 15.59
N THR A 385 6.43 -6.78 15.09
CA THR A 385 6.75 -6.96 13.67
C THR A 385 7.79 -8.05 13.55
N LEU A 386 7.46 -9.10 12.80
CA LEU A 386 8.26 -10.32 12.72
C LEU A 386 8.54 -10.67 11.25
N PRO A 387 9.79 -11.04 10.91
CA PRO A 387 10.11 -11.49 9.56
C PRO A 387 9.46 -12.85 9.30
N CYS A 388 8.92 -13.01 8.09
CA CYS A 388 8.20 -14.20 7.66
C CYS A 388 8.59 -14.55 6.22
N CYS A 389 8.59 -15.84 5.92
CA CYS A 389 8.61 -16.32 4.55
C CYS A 389 7.51 -17.36 4.35
N ASP A 390 6.71 -17.21 3.29
CA ASP A 390 5.66 -18.16 2.95
C ASP A 390 6.01 -18.90 1.66
N THR A 391 5.79 -20.21 1.64
CA THR A 391 5.72 -20.98 0.39
C THR A 391 4.27 -21.34 0.13
N ILE A 392 3.76 -20.96 -1.06
CA ILE A 392 2.36 -21.17 -1.44
C ILE A 392 2.27 -21.94 -2.76
N VAL A 393 1.69 -23.13 -2.74
CA VAL A 393 1.47 -23.96 -3.94
C VAL A 393 0.02 -23.82 -4.42
N PHE A 394 -0.16 -23.66 -5.72
CA PHE A 394 -1.45 -23.53 -6.39
C PHE A 394 -1.88 -24.84 -7.08
N LYS A 395 -3.20 -24.98 -7.21
CA LYS A 395 -3.86 -25.96 -8.09
C LYS A 395 -4.92 -25.21 -8.90
N GLY A 396 -4.57 -24.90 -10.16
CA GLY A 396 -5.34 -23.96 -10.97
C GLY A 396 -5.26 -22.55 -10.36
N GLU A 397 -6.43 -21.92 -10.15
CA GLU A 397 -6.54 -20.56 -9.60
C GLU A 397 -6.75 -20.52 -8.08
N LYS A 398 -6.59 -21.66 -7.40
CA LYS A 398 -6.77 -21.79 -5.95
C LYS A 398 -5.52 -22.29 -5.26
N VAL A 399 -5.41 -21.90 -4.00
CA VAL A 399 -4.31 -22.28 -3.12
C VAL A 399 -4.51 -23.72 -2.62
N GLN A 400 -3.53 -24.57 -2.90
CA GLN A 400 -3.49 -25.98 -2.50
C GLN A 400 -2.67 -26.18 -1.23
N GLU A 401 -1.60 -25.41 -1.05
CA GLU A 401 -0.73 -25.53 0.13
C GLU A 401 -0.18 -24.16 0.52
N VAL A 402 -0.19 -23.83 1.80
CA VAL A 402 0.49 -22.66 2.37
C VAL A 402 1.32 -23.15 3.55
N ARG A 403 2.60 -22.78 3.57
CA ARG A 403 3.47 -22.97 4.72
C ARG A 403 4.07 -21.63 5.10
N ILE A 404 3.89 -21.26 6.36
CA ILE A 404 4.30 -19.97 6.91
C ILE A 404 5.49 -20.21 7.81
N TYR A 405 6.63 -19.62 7.48
CA TYR A 405 7.89 -19.80 8.18
C TYR A 405 8.24 -18.55 8.96
N MET A 406 8.04 -18.61 10.27
CA MET A 406 8.41 -17.56 11.21
C MET A 406 8.46 -18.09 12.65
N ASN A 407 9.21 -17.42 13.52
CA ASN A 407 9.09 -17.58 14.96
C ASN A 407 7.99 -16.66 15.50
N ILE A 408 6.85 -17.22 15.87
CA ILE A 408 5.68 -16.47 16.34
C ILE A 408 5.63 -16.30 17.87
N ASP A 409 6.56 -16.93 18.62
CA ASP A 409 6.61 -16.88 20.08
C ASP A 409 6.45 -15.47 20.68
N PRO A 410 7.05 -14.40 20.11
CA PRO A 410 6.91 -13.05 20.67
C PRO A 410 5.46 -12.57 20.75
N VAL A 411 4.59 -12.99 19.82
CA VAL A 411 3.18 -12.59 19.78
C VAL A 411 2.35 -13.36 20.81
N PHE A 412 2.67 -14.64 20.98
CA PHE A 412 1.74 -15.63 21.50
C PHE A 412 2.16 -16.15 22.89
N VAL A 413 3.45 -16.36 23.17
CA VAL A 413 3.94 -17.09 24.38
C VAL A 413 3.17 -18.41 24.58
N PHE A 414 3.53 -19.44 23.81
CA PHE A 414 2.91 -20.78 23.92
C PHE A 414 3.96 -21.86 24.17
N ASP A 415 3.50 -22.92 24.84
CA ASP A 415 4.22 -24.17 25.14
C ASP A 415 4.09 -25.18 23.96
N ASN A 416 5.13 -26.01 23.78
CA ASN A 416 5.48 -26.82 22.59
C ASN A 416 4.41 -27.79 21.98
N ASP A 417 4.53 -28.16 20.69
CA ASP A 417 5.16 -29.40 20.12
C ASP A 417 4.57 -29.92 18.77
N LYS A 418 5.49 -30.24 17.82
CA LYS A 418 5.49 -31.22 16.68
C LYS A 418 4.71 -31.03 15.35
N ALA A 419 5.45 -31.10 14.21
CA ALA A 419 5.06 -31.80 12.96
C ALA A 419 6.20 -32.05 11.94
N GLN A 420 6.12 -33.16 11.18
CA GLN A 420 7.10 -33.82 10.26
C GLN A 420 6.97 -33.45 8.75
N SER A 421 7.93 -33.93 7.92
CA SER A 421 8.15 -33.54 6.51
C SER A 421 8.48 -34.63 5.47
N LYS A 422 8.38 -34.27 4.17
CA LYS A 422 8.93 -35.00 2.99
C LYS A 422 9.32 -34.07 1.83
N ALA A 423 10.20 -34.58 0.96
CA ALA A 423 11.19 -33.87 0.15
C ALA A 423 11.21 -34.26 -1.35
N GLY A 424 11.58 -33.32 -2.23
CA GLY A 424 11.98 -33.55 -3.63
C GLY A 424 12.92 -32.43 -4.14
N VAL A 425 13.98 -32.77 -4.89
CA VAL A 425 15.10 -31.87 -5.26
C VAL A 425 15.20 -31.69 -6.78
N SER A 426 15.66 -30.51 -7.25
CA SER A 426 16.03 -30.20 -8.65
C SER A 426 17.44 -29.58 -8.77
N ASP A 427 18.15 -29.88 -9.86
CA ASP A 427 19.59 -29.60 -10.11
C ASP A 427 19.85 -28.23 -10.77
N GLY A 428 20.68 -27.39 -10.13
CA GLY A 428 21.12 -26.05 -10.57
C GLY A 428 22.62 -25.82 -10.30
N SER A 429 23.23 -24.82 -10.95
CA SER A 429 24.69 -24.59 -10.90
C SER A 429 25.14 -23.91 -9.60
N LEU A 430 24.32 -23.02 -9.03
CA LEU A 430 24.57 -22.44 -7.72
C LEU A 430 24.16 -23.40 -6.61
N THR A 431 23.14 -24.24 -6.83
CA THR A 431 22.75 -25.34 -5.92
C THR A 431 23.93 -26.24 -5.56
N LYS A 432 24.77 -26.61 -6.53
CA LYS A 432 25.99 -27.40 -6.27
C LYS A 432 27.00 -26.72 -5.36
N LYS A 433 27.07 -25.37 -5.38
CA LYS A 433 27.93 -24.63 -4.45
C LYS A 433 27.32 -24.60 -3.06
N LEU A 434 26.01 -24.44 -2.97
CA LEU A 434 25.28 -24.49 -1.72
C LEU A 434 25.40 -25.87 -1.04
N GLU A 435 25.31 -26.96 -1.81
CA GLU A 435 25.52 -28.33 -1.33
C GLU A 435 26.91 -28.49 -0.69
N LYS A 436 27.98 -28.03 -1.36
CA LYS A 436 29.35 -28.07 -0.81
C LYS A 436 29.50 -27.23 0.46
N MET A 437 28.85 -26.07 0.53
CA MET A 437 28.83 -25.25 1.74
C MET A 437 28.16 -26.01 2.90
N TYR A 438 27.07 -26.71 2.64
CA TYR A 438 26.42 -27.59 3.62
C TYR A 438 27.28 -28.80 4.00
N GLU A 439 28.02 -29.41 3.06
CA GLU A 439 28.99 -30.48 3.38
C GLU A 439 30.05 -29.99 4.38
N ALA A 440 30.62 -28.80 4.13
CA ALA A 440 31.55 -28.16 5.04
C ALA A 440 30.91 -27.83 6.40
N LEU A 441 29.67 -27.33 6.42
CA LEU A 441 28.90 -27.04 7.64
C LEU A 441 28.64 -28.31 8.46
N HIS A 442 28.19 -29.40 7.81
CA HIS A 442 27.93 -30.69 8.44
C HIS A 442 29.19 -31.34 9.00
N ALA A 443 30.32 -31.18 8.31
CA ALA A 443 31.63 -31.65 8.77
C ALA A 443 32.25 -30.77 9.86
N GLU A 444 31.61 -29.64 10.21
CA GLU A 444 32.20 -28.57 11.03
C GLU A 444 33.58 -28.12 10.50
N ASN A 445 33.77 -28.20 9.17
CA ASN A 445 34.98 -27.73 8.49
C ASN A 445 34.93 -26.20 8.31
N TRP A 446 35.15 -25.48 9.40
CA TRP A 446 35.00 -24.03 9.44
C TRP A 446 35.97 -23.28 8.51
N GLU A 447 37.14 -23.84 8.22
CA GLU A 447 38.11 -23.23 7.30
C GLU A 447 37.58 -23.22 5.87
N GLU A 448 36.98 -24.32 5.42
CA GLU A 448 36.33 -24.40 4.11
C GLU A 448 35.00 -23.63 4.08
N PHE A 449 34.20 -23.76 5.14
CA PHE A 449 32.88 -23.11 5.26
C PHE A 449 32.95 -21.60 5.04
N VAL A 450 33.91 -20.89 5.65
CA VAL A 450 34.00 -19.43 5.50
C VAL A 450 34.35 -18.99 4.08
N THR A 451 34.92 -19.86 3.25
CA THR A 451 35.34 -19.52 1.88
C THR A 451 34.17 -19.29 0.92
N PHE A 452 32.99 -19.85 1.22
CA PHE A 452 31.77 -19.70 0.41
C PHE A 452 31.15 -18.31 0.47
N PHE A 453 31.62 -17.45 1.37
CA PHE A 453 31.05 -16.14 1.62
C PHE A 453 31.92 -15.00 1.08
N THR A 454 31.30 -13.84 0.83
CA THR A 454 32.03 -12.59 0.62
C THR A 454 32.51 -12.02 1.98
N PRO A 455 33.54 -11.16 2.01
CA PRO A 455 34.03 -10.57 3.26
C PRO A 455 32.96 -9.75 4.02
N ASP A 456 31.98 -9.23 3.30
CA ASP A 456 30.88 -8.40 3.77
C ASP A 456 29.57 -9.18 3.97
N LEU A 457 29.63 -10.51 4.12
CA LEU A 457 28.46 -11.36 4.36
C LEU A 457 27.50 -10.76 5.38
N LEU A 458 26.23 -10.62 5.01
CA LEU A 458 25.13 -10.39 5.95
C LEU A 458 24.46 -11.72 6.26
N TYR A 459 24.60 -12.19 7.50
CA TYR A 459 23.90 -13.37 7.99
C TYR A 459 22.82 -12.98 9.02
N LYS A 460 21.56 -13.35 8.79
CA LYS A 460 20.45 -12.98 9.68
C LYS A 460 19.52 -14.16 9.95
N ILE A 461 19.27 -14.45 11.22
CA ILE A 461 18.36 -15.52 11.66
C ILE A 461 17.12 -14.89 12.29
N GLY A 462 15.97 -15.02 11.63
CA GLY A 462 14.70 -14.49 12.10
C GLY A 462 14.78 -13.01 12.45
N ALA A 463 14.22 -12.65 13.61
CA ALA A 463 14.15 -11.26 14.08
C ALA A 463 15.45 -10.73 14.74
N ASN A 464 16.52 -11.55 14.83
CA ASN A 464 17.74 -11.16 15.52
C ASN A 464 18.56 -10.14 14.70
N ASP A 465 19.47 -9.43 15.38
CA ASP A 465 20.41 -8.54 14.71
C ASP A 465 21.29 -9.30 13.70
N PRO A 466 21.59 -8.71 12.53
CA PRO A 466 22.44 -9.35 11.54
C PRO A 466 23.87 -9.49 12.04
N VAL A 467 24.48 -10.62 11.73
CA VAL A 467 25.90 -10.89 11.91
C VAL A 467 26.62 -10.56 10.60
N ILE A 468 27.68 -9.75 10.70
CA ILE A 468 28.43 -9.28 9.54
C ILE A 468 29.80 -9.97 9.48
N GLY A 469 30.08 -10.59 8.33
CA GLY A 469 31.35 -11.22 8.00
C GLY A 469 31.36 -12.75 8.22
N PRO A 470 32.14 -13.50 7.43
CA PRO A 470 32.20 -14.97 7.50
C PRO A 470 32.64 -15.51 8.86
N GLU A 471 33.60 -14.85 9.51
CA GLU A 471 34.13 -15.25 10.81
C GLU A 471 33.10 -15.11 11.92
N ALA A 472 32.34 -14.01 11.91
CA ALA A 472 31.28 -13.78 12.89
C ALA A 472 30.12 -14.78 12.67
N CYS A 473 29.79 -15.09 11.41
CA CYS A 473 28.82 -16.15 11.07
C CYS A 473 29.26 -17.52 11.62
N ARG A 474 30.51 -17.91 11.38
CA ARG A 474 31.12 -19.14 11.95
C ARG A 474 31.02 -19.15 13.46
N ASP A 475 31.35 -18.06 14.14
CA ASP A 475 31.36 -17.99 15.60
C ASP A 475 29.96 -18.15 16.19
N LEU A 476 28.94 -17.54 15.56
CA LEU A 476 27.54 -17.72 15.93
C LEU A 476 27.08 -19.17 15.74
N LEU A 477 27.35 -19.77 14.57
CA LEU A 477 26.98 -21.16 14.29
C LEU A 477 27.69 -22.14 15.24
N THR A 478 28.97 -21.89 15.53
CA THR A 478 29.74 -22.65 16.51
C THR A 478 29.12 -22.54 17.90
N HIS A 479 28.63 -21.36 18.28
CA HIS A 479 27.91 -21.16 19.53
C HIS A 479 26.62 -21.99 19.58
N ILE A 480 25.78 -21.92 18.54
CA ILE A 480 24.54 -22.71 18.44
C ILE A 480 24.86 -24.21 18.53
N TYR A 481 25.93 -24.65 17.87
CA TYR A 481 26.34 -26.05 17.84
C TYR A 481 26.96 -26.55 19.15
N LYS A 482 27.25 -25.69 20.13
CA LYS A 482 27.54 -26.17 21.50
C LYS A 482 26.32 -26.86 22.12
N THR A 483 25.13 -26.46 21.72
CA THR A 483 23.86 -26.90 22.30
C THR A 483 23.12 -27.87 21.38
N LEU A 484 23.12 -27.64 20.07
CA LEU A 484 22.48 -28.52 19.09
C LEU A 484 23.52 -29.31 18.29
N LYS A 485 23.25 -30.58 18.02
CA LYS A 485 23.97 -31.35 17.01
C LYS A 485 23.10 -31.43 15.76
N LEU A 486 23.51 -30.75 14.69
CA LEU A 486 22.88 -30.90 13.39
C LEU A 486 23.00 -32.35 12.92
N THR A 487 21.90 -32.92 12.43
CA THR A 487 21.85 -34.30 11.96
C THR A 487 21.58 -34.36 10.47
N THR A 488 20.47 -33.79 10.01
CA THR A 488 20.09 -33.78 8.60
C THR A 488 19.41 -32.48 8.24
N HIS A 489 19.52 -32.11 6.96
CA HIS A 489 18.62 -31.16 6.33
C HIS A 489 17.69 -31.93 5.40
N ASN A 490 16.40 -31.90 5.68
CA ASN A 490 15.40 -32.52 4.83
C ASN A 490 14.86 -31.46 3.86
N THR A 491 15.46 -31.34 2.69
CA THR A 491 15.07 -30.36 1.67
C THR A 491 13.67 -30.63 1.14
N ARG A 492 12.74 -29.70 1.34
CA ARG A 492 11.38 -29.78 0.80
C ARG A 492 11.27 -29.17 -0.59
N GLY A 493 11.91 -28.02 -0.77
CA GLY A 493 11.94 -27.29 -2.03
C GLY A 493 13.24 -26.51 -2.17
N ILE A 494 13.71 -26.39 -3.41
CA ILE A 494 14.87 -25.54 -3.73
C ILE A 494 14.61 -24.83 -5.05
N TRP A 495 14.80 -23.52 -5.05
CA TRP A 495 14.57 -22.66 -6.21
C TRP A 495 15.78 -21.77 -6.46
N GLU A 496 16.39 -21.89 -7.65
CA GLU A 496 17.45 -21.00 -8.12
C GLU A 496 16.83 -19.93 -9.04
N ILE A 497 16.83 -18.68 -8.59
CA ILE A 497 16.19 -17.54 -9.26
C ILE A 497 17.23 -16.43 -9.45
N GLY A 498 17.79 -16.33 -10.66
CA GLY A 498 18.86 -15.39 -10.94
C GLY A 498 20.11 -15.66 -10.08
N ASN A 499 20.46 -14.72 -9.21
CA ASN A 499 21.57 -14.87 -8.25
C ASN A 499 21.09 -15.28 -6.85
N THR A 500 19.84 -15.71 -6.69
CA THR A 500 19.24 -16.06 -5.40
C THR A 500 18.93 -17.54 -5.37
N ILE A 501 19.24 -18.22 -4.27
CA ILE A 501 18.70 -19.55 -3.95
C ILE A 501 17.75 -19.42 -2.77
N ILE A 502 16.57 -20.00 -2.91
CA ILE A 502 15.61 -20.19 -1.82
C ILE A 502 15.58 -21.68 -1.51
N LEU A 503 15.86 -22.04 -0.26
CA LEU A 503 15.90 -23.42 0.22
C LEU A 503 14.87 -23.58 1.33
N GLU A 504 13.80 -24.33 1.06
CA GLU A 504 12.81 -24.73 2.05
C GLU A 504 13.19 -26.12 2.60
N MET A 505 13.31 -26.24 3.91
CA MET A 505 13.77 -27.48 4.53
C MET A 505 13.30 -27.64 5.98
N ASP A 506 13.51 -28.85 6.52
CA ASP A 506 13.60 -29.04 7.97
C ASP A 506 15.03 -29.34 8.37
N ALA A 507 15.57 -28.47 9.21
CA ALA A 507 16.83 -28.71 9.87
C ALA A 507 16.58 -29.54 11.15
N ASN A 508 17.14 -30.75 11.17
CA ASN A 508 16.95 -31.69 12.26
C ASN A 508 18.17 -31.70 13.17
N TYR A 509 17.92 -31.56 14.47
CA TYR A 509 18.96 -31.52 15.49
C TYR A 509 18.70 -32.53 16.59
N ILE A 510 19.78 -32.94 17.27
CA ILE A 510 19.70 -33.55 18.59
C ILE A 510 20.24 -32.53 19.60
N HIS A 511 19.43 -32.16 20.58
CA HIS A 511 19.87 -31.28 21.65
C HIS A 511 20.89 -32.03 22.54
N LYS A 512 22.09 -31.47 22.68
CA LYS A 512 23.26 -32.18 23.23
C LYS A 512 23.11 -32.49 24.72
N LEU A 513 22.31 -31.71 25.46
CA LEU A 513 22.10 -31.88 26.90
C LEU A 513 21.07 -32.97 27.24
N ASP A 514 19.84 -32.82 26.75
CA ASP A 514 18.69 -33.69 27.08
C ASP A 514 18.45 -34.81 26.04
N LYS A 515 19.22 -34.83 24.96
CA LYS A 515 19.14 -35.80 23.84
C LYS A 515 17.82 -35.76 23.07
N ARG A 516 16.99 -34.73 23.25
CA ARG A 516 15.74 -34.56 22.52
C ARG A 516 16.01 -34.29 21.04
N PHE A 517 15.18 -34.89 20.19
CA PHE A 517 15.09 -34.52 18.77
C PHE A 517 14.36 -33.19 18.62
N VAL A 518 14.96 -32.27 17.88
CA VAL A 518 14.42 -30.95 17.58
C VAL A 518 14.36 -30.79 16.08
N GLN A 519 13.19 -30.50 15.55
CA GLN A 519 13.01 -30.16 14.14
C GLN A 519 12.74 -28.66 14.03
N VAL A 520 13.47 -28.00 13.13
CA VAL A 520 13.32 -26.57 12.84
C VAL A 520 12.92 -26.46 11.37
N PRO A 521 11.64 -26.26 11.05
CA PRO A 521 11.24 -25.90 9.71
C PRO A 521 11.76 -24.49 9.41
N CYS A 522 12.39 -24.31 8.26
CA CYS A 522 12.91 -23.03 7.85
C CYS A 522 12.92 -22.86 6.33
N VAL A 523 12.91 -21.59 5.93
CA VAL A 523 13.31 -21.16 4.59
C VAL A 523 14.60 -20.37 4.73
N ASP A 524 15.60 -20.76 3.96
CA ASP A 524 16.87 -20.06 3.84
C ASP A 524 16.91 -19.36 2.48
N ILE A 525 17.21 -18.05 2.48
CA ILE A 525 17.41 -17.24 1.27
C ILE A 525 18.88 -16.86 1.19
N TYR A 526 19.54 -17.30 0.12
CA TYR A 526 20.93 -17.03 -0.19
C TYR A 526 21.01 -16.10 -1.39
N ARG A 527 21.71 -14.99 -1.29
CA ARG A 527 22.00 -14.10 -2.42
C ARG A 527 23.50 -14.14 -2.74
N PHE A 528 23.80 -14.31 -4.02
CA PHE A 528 25.15 -14.54 -4.53
C PHE A 528 25.69 -13.31 -5.26
N ASN A 529 26.99 -13.06 -5.08
CA ASN A 529 27.81 -12.19 -5.90
C ASN A 529 28.86 -13.06 -6.59
N GLY A 530 28.63 -13.36 -7.87
CA GLY A 530 29.41 -14.35 -8.59
C GLY A 530 29.24 -15.74 -8.00
N ASP A 531 30.30 -16.28 -7.38
CA ASP A 531 30.31 -17.61 -6.76
C ASP A 531 30.19 -17.61 -5.24
N LYS A 532 30.17 -16.44 -4.61
CA LYS A 532 30.13 -16.28 -3.15
C LYS A 532 28.80 -15.74 -2.67
N ILE A 533 28.37 -16.20 -1.51
CA ILE A 533 27.18 -15.73 -0.82
C ILE A 533 27.51 -14.40 -0.12
N TYR A 534 26.79 -13.33 -0.44
CA TYR A 534 26.92 -12.04 0.24
C TYR A 534 25.79 -11.78 1.24
N GLU A 535 24.67 -12.49 1.12
CA GLU A 535 23.58 -12.42 2.08
C GLU A 535 22.96 -13.81 2.29
N TRP A 536 22.76 -14.15 3.55
CA TRP A 536 22.08 -15.37 3.97
C TRP A 536 21.06 -15.02 5.05
N ARG A 537 19.77 -15.21 4.74
CA ARG A 537 18.66 -15.02 5.66
C ARG A 537 18.00 -16.34 5.97
N VAL A 538 17.76 -16.60 7.24
CA VAL A 538 17.09 -17.80 7.73
C VAL A 538 15.78 -17.37 8.37
N TYR A 539 14.67 -17.98 7.97
CA TYR A 539 13.34 -17.79 8.55
C TYR A 539 12.93 -19.07 9.29
N PRO A 540 13.44 -19.32 10.51
CA PRO A 540 13.13 -20.54 11.23
C PRO A 540 11.92 -20.35 12.16
N ASP A 541 11.19 -21.43 12.42
CA ASP A 541 10.54 -21.58 13.72
C ASP A 541 11.49 -22.27 14.71
N ALA A 542 12.18 -21.45 15.50
CA ALA A 542 13.16 -21.89 16.49
C ALA A 542 12.58 -22.11 17.90
N SER A 543 11.26 -22.01 18.08
CA SER A 543 10.58 -22.10 19.40
C SER A 543 10.98 -23.35 20.19
N GLN A 544 11.11 -24.49 19.50
CA GLN A 544 11.45 -25.77 20.12
C GLN A 544 12.95 -25.97 20.36
N THR A 545 13.83 -25.02 20.03
CA THR A 545 15.29 -25.20 20.17
C THR A 545 15.80 -24.96 21.59
N GLY A 546 15.12 -24.12 22.37
CA GLY A 546 15.58 -23.68 23.69
C GLY A 546 16.82 -22.78 23.65
N ILE A 547 17.23 -22.32 22.46
CA ILE A 547 18.38 -21.41 22.27
C ILE A 547 17.86 -19.99 22.06
N ARG A 548 18.41 -19.04 22.82
CA ARG A 548 18.35 -17.61 22.47
C ARG A 548 19.55 -17.29 21.59
N ILE A 549 19.28 -16.88 20.37
CA ILE A 549 20.26 -16.52 19.35
C ILE A 549 20.69 -15.07 19.56
#